data_AF-A0A1J4KRJ9-F1
#
_entry.id   AF-A0A1J4KRJ9-F1
#
_cell.length_a   1.000
_cell.length_b   1.000
_cell.length_c   1.000
_cell.angle_alpha   90.00
_cell.angle_beta   90.00
_cell.angle_gamma   90.00
#
_symmetry.space_group_name_H-M   'P 1'
#
loop_
_entity.id
_entity.type
_entity.pdbx_description
1 polymer ?
#
loop_
_entity_poly.entity_id
_entity_poly.type
_entity_poly.pdbx_seq_one_letter_code
_entity_poly.pdbx_strand_id
1 'polypeptide(L)'
;MNLTKDELKHRKVVWLDILDSKPKSDNKDWDLHGWKCPESGVEEPLEGNPKKKFNANEDEPPVWTKSFKGEMMCAVKVVKLKFHWRGLQNMVEKYATKTVYHNIFLDSHRALMKWADKWAKMSMEEVREFERICTEETNALGFDKDDDKPDEVPPEKPPEGVPTSPSVELSTSVEKSNEESSSSSSEKKKKKK
;
A
#
# COMPACT_ATOMS: atom_id res chain seq x y z
N MET A 1 0.50 -6.14 -16.96
CA MET A 1 0.67 -6.82 -15.65
C MET A 1 1.39 -8.13 -15.90
N ASN A 2 2.71 -8.20 -15.73
CA ASN A 2 3.52 -9.39 -16.04
C ASN A 2 3.35 -10.47 -14.96
N LEU A 3 2.12 -10.94 -14.76
CA LEU A 3 1.77 -11.97 -13.77
C LEU A 3 1.88 -13.35 -14.39
N THR A 4 2.36 -14.32 -13.61
CA THR A 4 2.44 -15.72 -14.06
C THR A 4 1.04 -16.34 -14.15
N LYS A 5 0.90 -17.44 -14.90
CA LYS A 5 -0.37 -18.19 -14.97
C LYS A 5 -0.84 -18.66 -13.58
N ASP A 6 0.10 -19.04 -12.72
CA ASP A 6 -0.20 -19.50 -11.36
C ASP A 6 -0.70 -18.35 -10.47
N GLU A 7 -0.06 -17.18 -10.54
CA GLU A 7 -0.52 -15.98 -9.84
C GLU A 7 -1.92 -15.57 -10.31
N LEU A 8 -2.16 -15.65 -11.62
CA LEU A 8 -3.47 -15.38 -12.20
C LEU A 8 -4.54 -16.34 -11.69
N LYS A 9 -4.23 -17.62 -11.46
CA LYS A 9 -5.20 -18.61 -10.97
C LYS A 9 -5.64 -18.36 -9.52
N HIS A 10 -4.74 -17.81 -8.69
CA HIS A 10 -4.97 -17.61 -7.26
C HIS A 10 -5.46 -16.20 -6.93
N ARG A 11 -5.44 -15.28 -7.90
CA ARG A 11 -5.86 -13.90 -7.70
C ARG A 11 -7.35 -13.81 -7.37
N LYS A 12 -7.70 -12.87 -6.49
CA LYS A 12 -9.05 -12.34 -6.38
C LYS A 12 -9.08 -10.98 -7.07
N VAL A 13 -10.02 -10.79 -8.00
CA VAL A 13 -10.32 -9.47 -8.56
C VAL A 13 -11.42 -8.85 -7.69
N VAL A 14 -11.26 -7.58 -7.34
CA VAL A 14 -12.23 -6.82 -6.56
C VAL A 14 -12.43 -5.49 -7.26
N TRP A 15 -13.67 -5.19 -7.63
CA TRP A 15 -14.07 -3.90 -8.19
C TRP A 15 -14.47 -2.97 -7.05
N LEU A 16 -13.80 -1.83 -6.95
CA LEU A 16 -14.12 -0.81 -5.96
C LEU A 16 -15.07 0.21 -6.59
N ASP A 17 -16.30 0.26 -6.07
CA ASP A 17 -17.28 1.26 -6.48
C ASP A 17 -17.17 2.49 -5.56
N ILE A 18 -16.62 3.58 -6.09
CA ILE A 18 -16.46 4.84 -5.33
C ILE A 18 -17.79 5.40 -4.81
N LEU A 19 -18.93 5.04 -5.41
CA LEU A 19 -20.27 5.46 -4.97
C LEU A 19 -20.86 4.48 -3.94
N ASP A 20 -20.79 3.17 -4.21
CA ASP A 20 -21.59 2.17 -3.50
C ASP A 20 -20.82 1.04 -2.80
N SER A 21 -19.49 0.96 -2.89
CA SER A 21 -18.72 -0.01 -2.09
C SER A 21 -18.74 0.34 -0.60
N LYS A 22 -18.64 -0.69 0.25
CA LYS A 22 -18.49 -0.53 1.70
C LYS A 22 -17.01 -0.55 2.09
N PRO A 23 -16.62 0.07 3.20
CA PRO A 23 -17.44 0.90 4.08
C PRO A 23 -17.82 2.22 3.41
N LYS A 24 -18.83 2.89 3.98
CA LYS A 24 -19.03 4.31 3.70
C LYS A 24 -17.84 5.07 4.30
N SER A 25 -17.36 6.10 3.59
CA SER A 25 -16.36 7.01 4.15
C SER A 25 -16.89 7.64 5.44
N ASP A 26 -16.04 7.67 6.47
CA ASP A 26 -16.34 8.38 7.71
C ASP A 26 -16.41 9.90 7.48
N ASN A 27 -15.65 10.40 6.49
CA ASN A 27 -15.79 11.76 6.00
C ASN A 27 -16.98 11.86 5.01
N LYS A 28 -18.06 12.49 5.46
CA LYS A 28 -19.28 12.70 4.67
C LYS A 28 -19.05 13.56 3.43
N ASP A 29 -18.04 14.42 3.42
CA ASP A 29 -17.73 15.29 2.28
C ASP A 29 -17.21 14.50 1.07
N TRP A 30 -16.75 13.26 1.29
CA TRP A 30 -16.27 12.34 0.26
C TRP A 30 -17.38 11.47 -0.34
N ASP A 31 -18.64 11.73 0.00
CA ASP A 31 -19.79 11.15 -0.70
C ASP A 31 -19.90 11.78 -2.11
N LEU A 32 -19.81 10.95 -3.14
CA LEU A 32 -19.79 11.36 -4.54
C LEU A 32 -21.15 11.19 -5.23
N HIS A 33 -22.20 10.75 -4.52
CA HIS A 33 -23.55 10.72 -5.09
C HIS A 33 -24.03 12.14 -5.42
N GLY A 34 -24.36 12.39 -6.68
CA GLY A 34 -24.74 13.71 -7.19
C GLY A 34 -23.55 14.66 -7.42
N TRP A 35 -22.32 14.19 -7.24
CA TRP A 35 -21.13 15.00 -7.47
C TRP A 35 -20.84 15.15 -8.96
N LYS A 36 -20.40 16.34 -9.36
CA LYS A 36 -19.93 16.68 -10.71
C LYS A 36 -18.75 17.63 -10.61
N CYS A 37 -17.86 17.59 -11.60
CA CYS A 37 -16.73 18.51 -11.74
C CYS A 37 -16.39 18.65 -13.22
N PRO A 38 -16.88 19.72 -13.88
CA PRO A 38 -16.56 19.99 -15.28
C PRO A 38 -15.05 20.12 -15.53
N GLU A 39 -14.30 20.64 -14.55
CA GLU A 39 -12.85 20.78 -14.61
C GLU A 39 -12.12 19.44 -14.78
N SER A 40 -12.70 18.36 -14.25
CA SER A 40 -12.18 17.00 -14.37
C SER A 40 -12.90 16.18 -15.45
N GLY A 41 -13.69 16.81 -16.32
CA GLY A 41 -14.45 16.13 -17.38
C GLY A 41 -15.70 15.37 -16.92
N VAL A 42 -16.13 15.55 -15.66
CA VAL A 42 -17.36 14.94 -15.12
C VAL A 42 -18.48 15.97 -15.21
N GLU A 43 -19.09 16.05 -16.39
CA GLU A 43 -20.12 17.06 -16.70
C GLU A 43 -21.49 16.75 -16.07
N GLU A 44 -21.87 15.48 -16.06
CA GLU A 44 -23.12 15.00 -15.47
C GLU A 44 -22.89 14.49 -14.03
N PRO A 45 -23.85 14.73 -13.10
CA PRO A 45 -23.76 14.19 -11.75
C PRO A 45 -23.61 12.68 -11.72
N LEU A 46 -22.67 12.18 -10.91
CA LEU A 46 -22.49 10.74 -10.71
C LEU A 46 -23.65 10.17 -9.90
N GLU A 47 -24.29 9.13 -10.42
CA GLU A 47 -25.38 8.43 -9.74
C GLU A 47 -25.05 6.96 -9.58
N GLY A 48 -25.08 6.48 -8.33
CA GLY A 48 -24.91 5.06 -8.02
C GLY A 48 -26.18 4.24 -8.28
N ASN A 49 -26.21 3.03 -7.74
CA ASN A 49 -27.39 2.17 -7.84
C ASN A 49 -28.53 2.69 -6.95
N PRO A 50 -29.67 3.14 -7.51
CA PRO A 50 -30.75 3.72 -6.72
C PRO A 50 -31.40 2.71 -5.75
N LYS A 51 -31.29 1.41 -6.04
CA LYS A 51 -31.88 0.33 -5.23
C LYS A 51 -30.91 -0.28 -4.21
N LYS A 52 -29.61 0.01 -4.32
CA LYS A 52 -28.54 -0.63 -3.53
C LYS A 52 -27.46 0.36 -3.12
N LYS A 53 -27.87 1.50 -2.55
CA LYS A 53 -26.91 2.48 -2.04
C LYS A 53 -25.98 1.83 -1.02
N PHE A 54 -24.68 2.04 -1.19
CA PHE A 54 -23.64 1.47 -0.33
C PHE A 54 -23.69 -0.06 -0.23
N ASN A 55 -24.11 -0.77 -1.29
CA ASN A 55 -24.10 -2.22 -1.33
C ASN A 55 -23.75 -2.75 -2.73
N ALA A 56 -22.61 -2.30 -3.26
CA ALA A 56 -22.07 -2.70 -4.55
C ALA A 56 -21.76 -4.21 -4.62
N ASN A 57 -21.82 -4.76 -5.84
CA ASN A 57 -21.26 -6.07 -6.15
C ASN A 57 -19.82 -5.88 -6.61
N GLU A 58 -18.85 -6.33 -5.82
CA GLU A 58 -17.42 -6.13 -6.10
C GLU A 58 -16.81 -7.19 -7.01
N ASP A 59 -17.61 -8.14 -7.51
CA ASP A 59 -17.17 -9.13 -8.48
C ASP A 59 -17.38 -8.65 -9.94
N GLU A 60 -18.06 -7.51 -10.12
CA GLU A 60 -18.38 -6.92 -11.43
C GLU A 60 -18.10 -5.41 -11.45
N PRO A 61 -17.90 -4.80 -12.65
CA PRO A 61 -17.79 -3.35 -12.76
C PRO A 61 -19.01 -2.62 -12.17
N PRO A 62 -18.82 -1.44 -11.55
CA PRO A 62 -19.91 -0.64 -11.01
C PRO A 62 -21.00 -0.34 -12.05
N VAL A 63 -22.27 -0.29 -11.63
CA VAL A 63 -23.39 -0.14 -12.57
C VAL A 63 -23.34 1.20 -13.31
N TRP A 64 -22.95 2.27 -12.62
CA TRP A 64 -22.89 3.63 -13.14
C TRP A 64 -21.88 3.79 -14.27
N THR A 65 -20.86 2.91 -14.36
CA THR A 65 -19.86 2.99 -15.43
C THR A 65 -20.43 2.62 -16.80
N LYS A 66 -21.59 1.95 -16.86
CA LYS A 66 -22.25 1.58 -18.12
C LYS A 66 -22.95 2.76 -18.80
N SER A 67 -23.34 3.77 -18.02
CA SER A 67 -24.10 4.94 -18.48
C SER A 67 -23.30 6.24 -18.43
N PHE A 68 -22.06 6.21 -17.96
CA PHE A 68 -21.18 7.37 -17.89
C PHE A 68 -20.78 7.86 -19.29
N LYS A 69 -20.87 9.17 -19.54
CA LYS A 69 -20.64 9.77 -20.87
C LYS A 69 -19.29 10.48 -21.06
N GLY A 70 -18.44 10.52 -20.04
CA GLY A 70 -17.11 11.14 -20.10
C GLY A 70 -15.98 10.16 -20.38
N GLU A 71 -14.74 10.66 -20.37
CA GLU A 71 -13.55 9.82 -20.42
C GLU A 71 -13.40 9.03 -19.10
N MET A 72 -13.10 7.74 -19.21
CA MET A 72 -12.97 6.86 -18.06
C MET A 72 -11.63 6.15 -18.09
N MET A 73 -11.01 6.11 -16.91
CA MET A 73 -9.75 5.41 -16.67
C MET A 73 -9.94 4.33 -15.61
N CYS A 74 -9.23 3.22 -15.76
CA CYS A 74 -9.25 2.11 -14.82
C CYS A 74 -7.86 1.92 -14.20
N ALA A 75 -7.75 2.11 -12.88
CA ALA A 75 -6.53 1.88 -12.14
C ALA A 75 -6.48 0.43 -11.64
N VAL A 76 -5.73 -0.43 -12.33
CA VAL A 76 -5.53 -1.81 -11.89
C VAL A 76 -4.39 -1.87 -10.86
N LYS A 77 -4.72 -2.09 -9.58
CA LYS A 77 -3.73 -2.22 -8.49
C LYS A 77 -3.57 -3.68 -8.08
N VAL A 78 -2.36 -4.23 -8.27
CA VAL A 78 -2.04 -5.60 -7.85
C VAL A 78 -1.35 -5.57 -6.49
N VAL A 79 -2.02 -6.10 -5.47
CA VAL A 79 -1.48 -6.18 -4.10
C VAL A 79 -0.97 -7.59 -3.85
N LYS A 80 0.31 -7.70 -3.49
CA LYS A 80 0.94 -8.94 -3.01
C LYS A 80 1.45 -8.68 -1.60
N LEU A 81 1.11 -9.56 -0.67
CA LEU A 81 1.52 -9.45 0.72
C LEU A 81 2.10 -10.79 1.18
N LYS A 82 3.23 -10.74 1.86
CA LYS A 82 3.89 -11.90 2.47
C LYS A 82 4.20 -11.54 3.91
N PHE A 83 3.57 -12.23 4.85
CA PHE A 83 3.79 -12.04 6.28
C PHE A 83 4.18 -13.37 6.92
N HIS A 84 5.44 -13.52 7.31
CA HIS A 84 5.95 -14.78 7.83
C HIS A 84 6.01 -14.75 9.36
N TRP A 85 4.89 -15.11 9.99
CA TRP A 85 4.82 -15.30 11.44
C TRP A 85 3.95 -16.51 11.76
N ARG A 86 4.51 -17.45 12.53
CA ARG A 86 3.83 -18.70 12.88
C ARG A 86 2.53 -18.44 13.66
N GLY A 87 1.42 -18.92 13.11
CA GLY A 87 0.09 -18.77 13.73
C GLY A 87 -0.65 -17.48 13.38
N LEU A 88 0.01 -16.46 12.79
CA LEU A 88 -0.61 -15.18 12.44
C LEU A 88 -0.64 -14.90 10.92
N GLN A 89 0.17 -15.60 10.13
CA GLN A 89 0.31 -15.41 8.68
C GLN A 89 -1.04 -15.20 7.96
N ASN A 90 -1.89 -16.23 7.93
CA ASN A 90 -3.15 -16.18 7.18
C ASN A 90 -4.10 -15.10 7.69
N MET A 91 -4.13 -14.86 9.00
CA MET A 91 -5.01 -13.87 9.60
C MET A 91 -4.60 -12.46 9.20
N VAL A 92 -3.32 -12.13 9.34
CA VAL A 92 -2.77 -10.81 8.99
C VAL A 92 -2.84 -10.58 7.48
N GLU A 93 -2.45 -11.57 6.68
CA GLU A 93 -2.48 -11.43 5.21
C GLU A 93 -3.90 -11.21 4.69
N LYS A 94 -4.88 -11.96 5.22
CA LYS A 94 -6.29 -11.81 4.87
C LYS A 94 -6.84 -10.46 5.34
N TYR A 95 -6.54 -10.04 6.57
CA TYR A 95 -7.01 -8.77 7.11
C TYR A 95 -6.47 -7.58 6.30
N ALA A 96 -5.16 -7.56 6.04
CA ALA A 96 -4.53 -6.49 5.29
C ALA A 96 -5.08 -6.40 3.85
N THR A 97 -5.17 -7.53 3.14
CA THR A 97 -5.63 -7.53 1.74
C THR A 97 -7.13 -7.29 1.58
N LYS A 98 -7.97 -7.80 2.48
CA LYS A 98 -9.44 -7.69 2.37
C LYS A 98 -10.04 -6.48 3.07
N THR A 99 -9.33 -5.90 4.04
CA THR A 99 -9.84 -4.78 4.85
C THR A 99 -8.98 -3.55 4.67
N VAL A 100 -7.69 -3.62 5.01
CA VAL A 100 -6.82 -2.44 5.05
C VAL A 100 -6.66 -1.84 3.65
N TYR A 101 -6.11 -2.60 2.68
CA TYR A 101 -5.90 -2.10 1.33
C TYR A 101 -7.21 -1.80 0.61
N HIS A 102 -8.25 -2.60 0.86
CA HIS A 102 -9.58 -2.37 0.33
C HIS A 102 -10.09 -0.98 0.70
N ASN A 103 -10.13 -0.68 2.00
CA ASN A 103 -10.66 0.57 2.53
C ASN A 103 -9.77 1.76 2.17
N ILE A 104 -8.44 1.60 2.26
CA ILE A 104 -7.49 2.64 1.86
C ILE A 104 -7.71 3.02 0.41
N PHE A 105 -7.80 2.06 -0.51
CA PHE A 105 -8.01 2.37 -1.92
C PHE A 105 -9.37 3.00 -2.16
N LEU A 106 -10.43 2.49 -1.53
CA LEU A 106 -11.78 3.04 -1.72
C LEU A 106 -11.84 4.52 -1.29
N ASP A 107 -11.42 4.84 -0.07
CA ASP A 107 -11.49 6.20 0.45
C ASP A 107 -10.47 7.13 -0.23
N SER A 108 -9.27 6.63 -0.58
CA SER A 108 -8.30 7.43 -1.34
C SER A 108 -8.85 7.87 -2.70
N HIS A 109 -9.56 7.00 -3.43
CA HIS A 109 -10.16 7.39 -4.71
C HIS A 109 -11.38 8.30 -4.54
N ARG A 110 -12.16 8.14 -3.46
CA ARG A 110 -13.22 9.10 -3.12
C ARG A 110 -12.66 10.49 -2.85
N ALA A 111 -11.63 10.58 -2.01
CA ALA A 111 -10.94 11.83 -1.71
C ALA A 111 -10.30 12.43 -2.96
N LEU A 112 -9.63 11.61 -3.79
CA LEU A 112 -9.04 12.04 -5.06
C LEU A 112 -10.08 12.70 -5.96
N MET A 113 -11.21 12.03 -6.21
CA MET A 113 -12.29 12.60 -7.02
C MET A 113 -12.87 13.85 -6.37
N LYS A 114 -13.07 13.85 -5.05
CA LYS A 114 -13.61 15.02 -4.35
C LYS A 114 -12.75 16.27 -4.50
N TRP A 115 -11.44 16.11 -4.63
CA TRP A 115 -10.48 17.21 -4.83
C TRP A 115 -10.14 17.48 -6.31
N ALA A 116 -10.91 16.92 -7.25
CA ALA A 116 -10.62 17.06 -8.68
C ALA A 116 -10.63 18.52 -9.17
N ASP A 117 -11.41 19.39 -8.55
CA ASP A 117 -11.41 20.82 -8.79
C ASP A 117 -10.04 21.47 -8.54
N LYS A 118 -9.24 20.92 -7.61
CA LYS A 118 -7.91 21.42 -7.25
C LYS A 118 -6.81 20.92 -8.16
N TRP A 119 -6.84 19.63 -8.54
CA TRP A 119 -5.73 19.01 -9.26
C TRP A 119 -5.96 18.87 -10.77
N ALA A 120 -7.20 18.87 -11.27
CA ALA A 120 -7.47 18.57 -12.69
C ALA A 120 -6.86 19.58 -13.67
N LYS A 121 -6.60 20.82 -13.22
CA LYS A 121 -6.00 21.88 -14.04
C LYS A 121 -4.50 22.10 -13.77
N MET A 122 -3.90 21.33 -12.87
CA MET A 122 -2.48 21.49 -12.55
C MET A 122 -1.60 21.00 -13.69
N SER A 123 -0.56 21.78 -14.00
CA SER A 123 0.58 21.34 -14.80
C SER A 123 1.47 20.38 -14.01
N MET A 124 2.31 19.62 -14.70
CA MET A 124 3.28 18.74 -14.03
C MET A 124 4.30 19.52 -13.20
N GLU A 125 4.60 20.76 -13.56
CA GLU A 125 5.45 21.68 -12.80
C GLU A 125 4.80 22.07 -11.47
N GLU A 126 3.51 22.44 -11.49
CA GLU A 126 2.75 22.74 -10.26
C GLU A 126 2.60 21.51 -9.36
N VAL A 127 2.40 20.32 -9.94
CA VAL A 127 2.37 19.07 -9.17
C VAL A 127 3.69 18.83 -8.44
N ARG A 128 4.84 19.00 -9.11
CA ARG A 128 6.16 18.83 -8.49
C ARG A 128 6.42 19.85 -7.38
N GLU A 129 5.99 21.09 -7.56
CA GLU A 129 6.11 22.11 -6.53
C GLU A 129 5.22 21.82 -5.33
N PHE A 130 3.98 21.36 -5.56
CA PHE A 130 3.09 20.91 -4.49
C PHE A 130 3.69 19.74 -3.70
N GLU A 131 4.27 18.73 -4.38
CA GLU A 131 4.97 17.63 -3.73
C GLU A 131 6.15 18.11 -2.88
N ARG A 132 6.94 19.07 -3.37
CA ARG A 132 8.05 19.69 -2.63
C ARG A 132 7.56 20.36 -1.34
N ILE A 133 6.54 21.21 -1.44
CA ILE A 133 5.96 21.93 -0.30
C ILE A 133 5.41 20.95 0.74
N CYS A 134 4.60 19.97 0.32
CA CYS A 134 4.03 18.98 1.23
C CYS A 134 5.11 18.13 1.93
N THR A 135 6.19 17.80 1.22
CA THR A 135 7.33 17.06 1.79
C THR A 135 8.03 17.90 2.85
N GLU A 136 8.28 19.18 2.60
CA GLU A 136 8.91 20.10 3.56
C GLU A 136 8.04 20.30 4.81
N GLU A 137 6.74 20.55 4.63
CA GLU A 137 5.79 20.70 5.72
C GLU A 137 5.70 19.43 6.58
N THR A 138 5.63 18.25 5.95
CA THR A 138 5.56 16.97 6.66
C THR A 138 6.84 16.71 7.46
N ASN A 139 8.01 16.99 6.88
CA ASN A 139 9.29 16.83 7.57
C ASN A 139 9.47 17.82 8.74
N ALA A 140 8.90 19.03 8.63
CA ALA A 140 8.96 20.06 9.67
C ALA A 140 8.13 19.71 10.92
N LEU A 141 7.10 18.86 10.80
CA LEU A 141 6.33 18.37 11.95
C LEU A 141 7.17 17.55 12.92
N GLY A 142 8.31 17.01 12.46
CA GLY A 142 9.13 16.09 13.22
C GLY A 142 8.49 14.71 13.33
N PHE A 143 9.32 13.69 13.46
CA PHE A 143 8.89 12.34 13.79
C PHE A 143 9.75 11.86 14.95
N ASP A 144 9.11 11.29 15.97
CA ASP A 144 9.83 10.58 17.03
C ASP A 144 10.54 9.39 16.39
N LYS A 145 11.86 9.43 16.36
CA LYS A 145 12.66 8.29 15.89
C LYS A 145 12.86 7.36 17.08
N ASP A 146 12.72 6.07 16.85
CA ASP A 146 13.02 5.06 17.88
C ASP A 146 14.48 5.16 18.37
N ASP A 147 15.38 5.70 17.53
CA ASP A 147 16.78 5.99 17.89
C ASP A 147 16.94 7.01 19.03
N ASP A 148 15.93 7.84 19.29
CA ASP A 148 15.93 8.85 20.35
C ASP A 148 15.30 8.31 21.67
N LYS A 149 14.75 7.09 21.65
CA LYS A 149 14.20 6.43 22.84
C LYS A 149 15.34 5.71 23.59
N PRO A 150 15.48 5.84 24.92
CA PRO A 150 16.43 5.01 25.67
C PRO A 150 16.11 3.53 25.44
N ASP A 151 17.15 2.71 25.25
CA ASP A 151 17.02 1.25 25.13
C ASP A 151 16.27 0.69 26.35
N GLU A 152 14.95 0.52 26.22
CA GLU A 152 14.16 -0.25 27.17
C GLU A 152 14.57 -1.71 26.98
N VAL A 153 15.38 -2.23 27.90
CA VAL A 153 15.76 -3.64 27.94
C VAL A 153 14.46 -4.47 27.80
N PRO A 154 14.30 -5.26 26.73
CA PRO A 154 13.12 -6.09 26.56
C PRO A 154 12.94 -6.96 27.80
N PRO A 155 11.71 -7.15 28.31
CA PRO A 155 11.49 -8.01 29.46
C PRO A 155 12.07 -9.40 29.15
N GLU A 156 13.01 -9.86 30.00
CA GLU A 156 13.73 -11.14 29.82
C GLU A 156 12.80 -12.37 29.77
N LYS A 157 11.53 -12.19 30.17
CA LYS A 157 10.55 -13.25 30.21
C LYS A 157 9.38 -12.92 29.29
N PRO A 158 8.99 -13.85 28.40
CA PRO A 158 7.71 -13.78 27.71
C PRO A 158 6.58 -13.62 28.73
N PRO A 159 5.49 -12.90 28.39
CA PRO A 159 4.32 -12.81 29.26
C PRO A 159 3.79 -14.22 29.57
N GLU A 160 3.44 -14.44 30.83
CA GLU A 160 2.96 -15.71 31.35
C GLU A 160 1.68 -16.13 30.58
N GLY A 161 1.75 -17.23 29.83
CA GLY A 161 0.64 -17.72 28.99
C GLY A 161 0.96 -17.97 27.51
N VAL A 162 2.17 -17.67 27.03
CA VAL A 162 2.61 -18.07 25.68
C VAL A 162 3.08 -19.53 25.71
N PRO A 163 2.46 -20.46 24.95
CA PRO A 163 2.93 -21.85 24.91
C PRO A 163 4.29 -21.92 24.21
N THR A 164 5.33 -22.27 24.96
CA THR A 164 6.66 -22.60 24.43
C THR A 164 6.59 -23.88 23.60
N SER A 165 6.81 -23.78 22.29
CA SER A 165 7.04 -24.95 21.42
C SER A 165 8.53 -25.33 21.42
N PRO A 166 8.86 -26.61 21.23
CA PRO A 166 10.21 -27.14 21.43
C PRO A 166 11.20 -26.58 20.40
N SER A 167 12.41 -26.31 20.87
CA SER A 167 13.56 -25.88 20.07
C SER A 167 13.85 -26.89 18.96
N VAL A 168 13.88 -26.41 17.71
CA VAL A 168 14.59 -27.10 16.63
C VAL A 168 16.04 -26.69 16.76
N GLU A 169 16.91 -27.61 17.16
CA GLU A 169 18.34 -27.37 17.22
C GLU A 169 18.90 -27.15 15.81
N LEU A 170 19.35 -25.92 15.53
CA LEU A 170 20.15 -25.61 14.36
C LEU A 170 21.62 -25.77 14.76
N SER A 171 22.23 -26.89 14.36
CA SER A 171 23.65 -27.14 14.54
C SER A 171 24.46 -26.12 13.73
N THR A 172 25.24 -25.30 14.44
CA THR A 172 26.27 -24.42 13.87
C THR A 172 27.62 -25.10 14.07
N SER A 173 28.24 -25.57 12.98
CA SER A 173 29.66 -25.92 12.98
C SER A 173 30.45 -24.69 12.56
N VAL A 174 31.13 -24.05 13.52
CA VAL A 174 32.19 -23.08 13.28
C VAL A 174 33.52 -23.79 13.49
N GLU A 175 34.24 -24.12 12.41
CA GLU A 175 35.66 -24.46 12.48
C GLU A 175 36.49 -23.17 12.45
N LYS A 176 37.31 -23.01 13.48
CA LYS A 176 38.29 -21.94 13.66
C LYS A 176 39.64 -22.49 13.22
N SER A 177 40.32 -21.87 12.27
CA SER A 177 41.77 -22.07 12.09
C SER A 177 42.49 -20.75 11.81
N ASN A 178 43.28 -20.40 12.83
CA ASN A 178 44.43 -19.52 13.00
C ASN A 178 44.82 -18.46 11.95
N GLU A 179 45.06 -17.27 12.50
CA GLU A 179 45.98 -16.25 12.01
C GLU A 179 47.41 -16.80 11.91
N GLU A 180 48.12 -16.44 10.83
CA GLU A 180 49.51 -16.02 10.94
C GLU A 180 49.83 -14.93 9.90
N SER A 181 50.38 -13.85 10.43
CA SER A 181 50.80 -12.62 9.76
C SER A 181 52.03 -12.80 8.86
N SER A 182 52.11 -12.06 7.75
CA SER A 182 53.30 -11.24 7.46
C SER A 182 53.14 -10.36 6.20
N SER A 183 53.37 -9.07 6.45
CA SER A 183 54.02 -8.05 5.61
C SER A 183 54.28 -8.30 4.11
N SER A 184 53.88 -7.33 3.29
CA SER A 184 54.76 -6.39 2.58
C SER A 184 54.44 -6.16 1.09
N SER A 185 54.46 -4.87 0.76
CA SER A 185 54.97 -4.25 -0.46
C SER A 185 54.27 -4.47 -1.80
N SER A 186 53.63 -3.38 -2.22
CA SER A 186 53.54 -2.84 -3.57
C SER A 186 54.62 -3.28 -4.57
N GLU A 187 54.22 -3.74 -5.75
CA GLU A 187 54.94 -3.46 -7.01
C GLU A 187 54.03 -3.47 -8.25
N LYS A 188 54.06 -2.38 -9.00
CA LYS A 188 53.54 -2.24 -10.37
C LYS A 188 54.31 -3.18 -11.30
N LYS A 189 53.63 -3.85 -12.24
CA LYS A 189 54.21 -4.09 -13.59
C LYS A 189 53.17 -4.38 -14.68
N LYS A 190 53.20 -3.49 -15.68
CA LYS A 190 52.80 -3.66 -17.09
C LYS A 190 53.37 -4.94 -17.73
N LYS A 191 52.57 -5.61 -18.56
CA LYS A 191 52.87 -6.05 -19.97
C LYS A 191 51.71 -6.95 -20.42
N LYS A 192 50.92 -6.59 -21.44
CA LYS A 192 51.21 -6.61 -22.89
C LYS A 192 51.55 -8.01 -23.40
N LYS A 193 50.54 -8.71 -23.93
CA LYS A 193 50.53 -9.22 -25.31
C LYS A 193 49.09 -9.44 -25.75
#